data_AF-A0A950FA76-F1
#
_entry.id   AF-A0A950FA76-F1
#
_cell.length_a   1.000
_cell.length_b   1.000
_cell.length_c   1.000
_cell.angle_alpha   90.00
_cell.angle_beta   90.00
_cell.angle_gamma   90.00
#
_symmetry.space_group_name_H-M   'P 1'
#
loop_
_entity.id
_entity.type
_entity.pdbx_description
1 polymer ?
#
loop_
_entity_poly.entity_id
_entity_poly.type
_entity_poly.pdbx_seq_one_letter_code
_entity_poly.pdbx_strand_id
1 'polypeptide(L)' 'MSCVLVATRINARICDLCHQPIRRTDDQVRILRIGVSATVHWRCFIAAMRESDHRAAAVVEEAAR' A
#
# COMPACT_ATOMS: atom_id res chain seq x y z
N MET A 1 9.21 19.62 3.87
CA MET A 1 8.97 18.48 2.96
C MET A 1 7.50 18.09 3.12
N SER A 2 6.62 18.50 2.20
CA SER A 2 5.17 18.43 2.38
C SER A 2 4.61 17.29 1.53
N CYS A 3 4.05 16.25 2.16
CA CYS A 3 3.32 15.20 1.44
C CYS A 3 1.94 15.76 1.08
N VAL A 4 1.80 16.23 -0.16
CA VAL A 4 0.49 16.61 -0.71
C VAL A 4 -0.29 15.33 -1.01
N LEU A 5 -1.30 15.04 -0.19
CA LEU A 5 -2.32 14.04 -0.47
C LEU A 5 -3.19 14.52 -1.64
N VAL A 6 -2.77 14.25 -2.87
CA VAL A 6 -3.61 14.50 -4.04
C VAL A 6 -4.66 13.38 -4.10
N ALA A 7 -5.87 13.69 -3.66
CA ALA A 7 -7.05 12.85 -3.85
C ALA A 7 -7.46 12.84 -5.34
N THR A 8 -6.66 12.23 -6.21
CA THR A 8 -7.07 11.97 -7.59
C THR A 8 -8.22 10.97 -7.57
N ARG A 9 -9.43 11.43 -7.93
CA ARG A 9 -10.61 10.60 -8.19
C ARG A 9 -10.34 9.66 -9.36
N ILE A 10 -9.75 8.51 -9.08
CA ILE A 10 -9.57 7.43 -10.06
C ILE A 10 -10.54 6.33 -9.65
N ASN A 11 -11.29 5.82 -10.63
CA ASN A 11 -12.24 4.71 -10.48
C ASN A 11 -11.51 3.37 -10.21
N ALA A 12 -10.59 3.33 -9.24
CA ALA A 12 -10.09 2.08 -8.73
C ALA A 12 -11.21 1.43 -7.93
N ARG A 13 -11.97 0.57 -8.61
CA ARG A 13 -13.08 -0.14 -7.98
C ARG A 13 -12.63 -1.35 -7.20
N ILE A 14 -11.39 -1.82 -7.37
CA ILE A 14 -10.86 -3.04 -6.78
C ILE A 14 -9.51 -2.72 -6.13
N CYS A 15 -9.27 -3.25 -4.94
CA CYS A 15 -7.99 -3.17 -4.24
C CYS A 15 -6.99 -4.16 -4.84
N ASP A 16 -5.82 -3.68 -5.26
CA ASP A 16 -4.77 -4.52 -5.87
C ASP A 16 -4.13 -5.54 -4.90
N LEU A 17 -4.42 -5.46 -3.59
CA LEU A 17 -3.90 -6.41 -2.59
C LEU A 17 -4.89 -7.51 -2.23
N CYS A 18 -6.13 -7.14 -1.90
CA CYS A 18 -7.14 -8.11 -1.42
C CYS A 18 -8.18 -8.48 -2.49
N HIS A 19 -8.12 -7.86 -3.67
CA HIS A 19 -9.04 -8.05 -4.79
C HIS A 19 -10.52 -7.78 -4.46
N GLN A 20 -10.80 -7.12 -3.33
CA GLN A 20 -12.15 -6.71 -2.95
C GLN A 20 -12.48 -5.30 -3.47
N PRO A 21 -13.78 -4.98 -3.66
CA PRO A 21 -14.15 -3.65 -4.10
C PRO A 21 -13.73 -2.54 -3.12
N ILE A 22 -13.33 -1.39 -3.66
CA ILE A 22 -13.12 -0.15 -2.90
C ILE A 22 -14.40 0.69 -3.02
N ARG A 23 -15.04 0.94 -1.88
CA ARG A 23 -16.23 1.79 -1.78
C ARG A 23 -15.81 3.25 -1.65
N ARG A 24 -16.71 4.18 -1.98
CA ARG A 24 -16.45 5.63 -1.84
C ARG A 24 -16.15 6.08 -0.40
N THR A 25 -16.60 5.31 0.58
CA THR A 25 -16.39 5.57 2.01
C THR A 25 -15.11 4.95 2.55
N ASP A 26 -14.38 4.18 1.74
CA ASP A 26 -13.15 3.54 2.17
C ASP A 26 -11.98 4.52 2.01
N ASP A 27 -11.11 4.58 3.02
CA ASP A 27 -9.81 5.22 2.86
C ASP A 27 -8.94 4.42 1.90
N GLN A 28 -8.37 5.10 0.89
CA GLN A 28 -7.56 4.48 -0.15
C GLN A 28 -6.20 5.14 -0.30
N VAL A 29 -5.21 4.35 -0.70
CA VAL A 29 -3.85 4.80 -1.02
C VAL A 29 -3.59 4.51 -2.48
N ARG A 30 -2.94 5.46 -3.15
CA ARG A 30 -2.40 5.26 -4.48
C ARG A 30 -0.88 5.17 -4.41
N ILE A 31 -0.34 4.07 -4.89
CA ILE A 31 1.09 3.81 -4.97
C ILE A 31 1.51 4.10 -6.39
N LEU A 32 2.45 5.03 -6.56
CA LEU A 32 3.00 5.43 -7.84
C LEU A 32 4.49 5.08 -7.88
N ARG A 33 4.86 4.18 -8.79
CA ARG A 33 6.25 3.88 -9.14
C ARG A 33 6.39 4.04 -10.67
N ILE A 34 7.60 4.27 -11.17
CA ILE A 34 7.84 4.33 -12.62
C ILE A 34 7.30 3.05 -13.26
N GLY A 35 6.32 3.19 -14.16
CA GLY A 35 5.67 2.07 -14.85
C GLY A 35 4.63 1.28 -14.05
N VAL A 36 4.35 1.61 -12.78
CA VAL A 36 3.39 0.88 -11.94
C VAL A 36 2.50 1.85 -11.14
N SER A 37 1.18 1.69 -11.26
CA SER A 37 0.20 2.37 -10.42
C SER A 37 -0.68 1.32 -9.76
N ALA A 38 -0.74 1.31 -8.44
CA ALA A 38 -1.66 0.45 -7.68
C ALA A 38 -2.56 1.30 -6.78
N THR A 39 -3.82 0.90 -6.64
CA THR A 39 -4.76 1.49 -5.69
C THR A 39 -5.25 0.43 -4.72
N VAL A 40 -5.11 0.72 -3.44
CA VAL A 40 -5.35 -0.24 -2.36
C VAL A 40 -6.12 0.40 -1.23
N HIS A 41 -6.84 -0.39 -0.43
CA HIS A 41 -7.38 0.10 0.84
C HIS A 41 -6.23 0.52 1.75
N TRP A 42 -6.42 1.59 2.53
CA TRP A 42 -5.47 2.03 3.56
C TRP A 42 -5.10 0.88 4.51
N ARG A 43 -6.08 0.10 4.97
CA ARG A 43 -5.84 -1.05 5.86
C ARG A 43 -4.95 -2.12 5.23
N CYS A 44 -5.15 -2.39 3.93
CA CYS A 44 -4.38 -3.41 3.20
C CYS A 44 -2.95 -2.94 3.00
N PHE A 45 -2.77 -1.64 2.71
CA PHE A 45 -1.45 -1.03 2.65
C PHE A 45 -0.68 -1.16 3.96
N ILE A 46 -1.29 -0.81 5.10
CA ILE A 46 -0.65 -0.92 6.43
C ILE A 46 -0.30 -2.37 6.77
N ALA A 47 -1.18 -3.32 6.47
CA ALA A 47 -0.89 -4.74 6.68
C ALA A 47 0.33 -5.20 5.86
N ALA A 48 0.38 -4.84 4.57
CA ALA A 48 1.51 -5.19 3.70
C ALA A 48 2.82 -4.54 4.15
N MET A 49 2.79 -3.27 4.60
CA MET A 49 3.98 -2.60 5.15
C MET A 49 4.51 -3.33 6.39
N ARG A 50 3.63 -3.70 7.34
CA ARG A 50 4.04 -4.45 8.54
C ARG A 50 4.64 -5.80 8.19
N GLU A 51 4.04 -6.53 7.25
CA GLU A 51 4.59 -7.80 6.79
C GLU A 51 5.98 -7.61 6.14
N SER A 52 6.14 -6.56 5.33
CA SER A 52 7.43 -6.20 4.75
C SER A 52 8.47 -5.88 5.84
N ASP A 53 8.10 -5.10 6.85
CA ASP A 53 8.98 -4.74 7.96
C ASP A 53 9.40 -5.99 8.76
N HIS A 54 8.47 -6.90 9.04
CA HIS A 54 8.78 -8.17 9.71
C HIS A 54 9.75 -9.03 8.90
N ARG A 55 9.54 -9.16 7.59
CA ARG A 55 10.47 -9.89 6.71
C ARG A 55 11.84 -9.22 6.65
N ALA A 56 11.88 -7.89 6.59
CA ALA A 56 13.13 -7.14 6.59
C ALA A 56 13.91 -7.34 7.90
N ALA A 57 13.22 -7.30 9.05
CA ALA A 57 13.82 -7.57 10.36
C ALA A 57 14.45 -8.97 10.42
N ALA A 58 13.75 -9.99 9.93
CA ALA A 58 14.28 -11.36 9.88
C ALA A 58 15.56 -11.48 9.03
N VAL A 59 15.63 -10.78 7.89
CA VAL A 59 16.83 -10.75 7.04
C VAL A 59 18.01 -10.06 7.76
N VAL A 60 17.76 -8.97 8.49
CA VAL A 60 18.81 -8.28 9.26
C VAL A 60 19.33 -9.16 10.39
N GLU A 61 18.44 -9.87 11.09
CA GLU A 61 18.82 -10.81 12.17
C GLU A 61 19.66 -11.98 11.64
N GLU A 62 19.29 -12.55 10.49
CA GLU A 62 20.05 -13.63 9.85
C GLU A 62 21.44 -13.15 9.39
N ALA A 63 21.54 -11.95 8.83
CA ALA A 63 22.80 -11.37 8.38
C ALA A 63 23.75 -10.98 9.53
N ALA A 64 23.23 -10.83 10.75
CA ALA A 64 24.01 -10.52 11.95
C ALA A 64 24.60 -11.76 12.65
N ARG A 65 24.30 -12.97 12.15
CA ARG A 65 24.72 -14.25 12.71
C ARG A 65 25.93 -14.82 11.98
#